data_AF-A0A349LM84-F1
#
_entry.id   AF-A0A349LM84-F1
#
_cell.length_a   1.000
_cell.length_b   1.000
_cell.length_c   1.000
_cell.angle_alpha   90.00
_cell.angle_beta   90.00
_cell.angle_gamma   90.00
#
_symmetry.space_group_name_H-M   'P 1'
#
loop_
_entity.id
_entity.type
_entity.pdbx_description
1 polymer ?
#
loop_
_entity_poly.entity_id
_entity_poly.type
_entity_poly.pdbx_seq_one_letter_code
_entity_poly.pdbx_strand_id
1 'polypeptide(L)'
;MLAYLTLFNRLSEFCIRIDWIYPDYFPFHCKCQFYFITAVVGGIALLGLVETLLTSSEGKRLQFNVLKTAFILQFGLLVVRALNTTYGLLTSIIYQEDVLEAVLRCMVMGSTLLIFISINNILFENVLGLERKKAIDSELKMLSSLNALAMARDHETGAHIAHTQEYVRCLANRIKSQGNDVEELSDYAIENMYKAAPLHGVGKVGIPDGILYKRGSLTEEERRVMKTHTLIGENVLASAKSQLPNLLGRDVIDMAIDIDRWFFQHVIHAVRWCPA
;
A
#
# COMPACT_ATOMS: atom_id res chain seq x y z
N MET A 1 -10.60 2.02 14.08
CA MET A 1 -10.38 0.91 15.05
C MET A 1 -10.27 1.39 16.50
N LEU A 2 -9.34 2.31 16.85
CA LEU A 2 -9.20 2.85 18.21
C LEU A 2 -10.46 3.53 18.77
N ALA A 3 -11.18 4.29 17.94
CA ALA A 3 -12.46 4.92 18.32
C ALA A 3 -13.59 3.92 18.62
N TYR A 4 -13.56 2.75 17.96
CA TYR A 4 -14.57 1.70 18.15
C TYR A 4 -14.30 0.87 19.41
N LEU A 5 -13.03 0.58 19.71
CA LEU A 5 -12.62 -0.07 20.95
C LEU A 5 -12.92 0.81 22.19
N THR A 6 -12.74 2.13 22.07
CA THR A 6 -13.09 3.06 23.15
C THR A 6 -14.61 3.20 23.34
N LEU A 7 -15.39 3.18 22.26
CA LEU A 7 -16.85 3.18 22.35
C LEU A 7 -17.37 1.88 23.00
N PHE A 8 -16.79 0.73 22.63
CA PHE A 8 -17.13 -0.57 23.20
C PHE A 8 -16.81 -0.64 24.71
N ASN A 9 -15.62 -0.18 25.13
CA ASN A 9 -15.25 -0.13 26.55
C ASN A 9 -16.12 0.84 27.36
N ARG A 10 -16.51 2.00 26.80
CA ARG A 10 -17.40 2.93 27.51
C ARG A 10 -18.82 2.40 27.66
N LEU A 11 -19.31 1.65 26.68
CA LEU A 11 -20.63 1.01 26.73
C LEU A 11 -20.66 -0.17 27.71
N SER A 12 -19.58 -0.96 27.80
CA SER A 12 -19.48 -2.05 28.78
C SER A 12 -19.42 -1.52 30.21
N GLU A 13 -18.67 -0.44 30.46
CA GLU A 13 -18.63 0.23 31.76
C GLU A 13 -19.98 0.84 32.16
N PHE A 14 -20.74 1.38 31.21
CA PHE A 14 -22.07 1.94 31.45
C PHE A 14 -23.09 0.86 31.87
N CYS A 15 -23.04 -0.31 31.23
CA CYS A 15 -23.89 -1.45 31.59
C CYS A 15 -23.57 -1.98 33.00
N ILE A 16 -22.28 -2.11 33.36
CA ILE A 16 -21.85 -2.59 34.68
C ILE A 16 -22.25 -1.63 35.81
N ARG A 17 -22.27 -0.31 35.54
CA ARG A 17 -22.64 0.70 36.55
C ARG A 17 -24.13 0.70 36.91
N ILE A 18 -24.99 0.27 36.00
CA ILE A 18 -26.44 0.24 36.23
C ILE A 18 -26.84 -0.97 37.10
N ASP A 19 -26.13 -2.10 37.00
CA ASP A 19 -26.39 -3.31 37.80
C ASP A 19 -26.20 -3.11 39.32
N TRP A 20 -25.38 -2.13 39.74
CA TRP A 20 -25.05 -1.92 41.16
C TRP A 20 -26.09 -1.12 41.96
N ILE A 21 -27.01 -0.42 41.29
CA ILE A 21 -27.86 0.58 41.96
C ILE A 21 -29.24 0.01 42.38
N TYR A 22 -29.78 -1.01 41.70
CA TYR A 22 -31.12 -1.57 42.02
C TYR A 22 -31.24 -3.08 41.76
N PRO A 23 -30.73 -3.95 42.66
CA PRO A 23 -30.68 -5.40 42.44
C PRO A 23 -32.02 -6.15 42.60
N ASP A 24 -33.01 -5.61 43.31
CA ASP A 24 -34.16 -6.41 43.79
C ASP A 24 -35.53 -6.15 43.11
N TYR A 25 -35.66 -5.24 42.14
CA TYR A 25 -36.99 -4.74 41.73
C TYR A 25 -37.54 -5.13 40.34
N PHE A 26 -36.83 -5.83 39.44
CA PHE A 26 -37.34 -6.03 38.07
C PHE A 26 -37.01 -7.38 37.40
N PRO A 27 -37.96 -8.33 37.31
CA PRO A 27 -37.84 -9.53 36.47
C PRO A 27 -37.95 -9.24 34.96
N PHE A 28 -38.23 -7.98 34.57
CA PHE A 28 -38.37 -7.51 33.19
C PHE A 28 -37.04 -7.06 32.54
N HIS A 29 -35.95 -6.93 33.30
CA HIS A 29 -34.71 -6.29 32.82
C HIS A 29 -33.85 -7.15 31.88
N CYS A 30 -33.87 -8.47 32.03
CA CYS A 30 -33.06 -9.38 31.21
C CYS A 30 -33.45 -9.31 29.72
N LYS A 31 -34.75 -9.13 29.42
CA LYS A 31 -35.24 -8.92 28.06
C LYS A 31 -34.73 -7.59 27.47
N CYS A 32 -34.72 -6.50 28.25
CA CYS A 32 -34.25 -5.19 27.77
C CYS A 32 -32.75 -5.14 27.50
N GLN A 33 -31.92 -5.73 28.36
CA GLN A 33 -30.48 -5.86 28.13
C GLN A 33 -30.19 -6.69 26.88
N PHE A 34 -30.97 -7.77 26.67
CA PHE A 34 -30.87 -8.62 25.50
C PHE A 34 -31.24 -7.89 24.19
N TYR A 35 -32.34 -7.13 24.17
CA TYR A 35 -32.72 -6.31 23.01
C TYR A 35 -31.69 -5.23 22.70
N PHE A 36 -31.08 -4.62 23.73
CA PHE A 36 -30.03 -3.63 23.55
C PHE A 36 -28.77 -4.23 22.91
N ILE A 37 -28.28 -5.38 23.39
CA ILE A 37 -27.12 -6.07 22.81
C ILE A 37 -27.41 -6.46 21.35
N THR A 38 -28.61 -6.98 21.07
CA THR A 38 -29.00 -7.39 19.73
C THR A 38 -29.11 -6.19 18.78
N ALA A 39 -29.63 -5.05 19.25
CA ALA A 39 -29.69 -3.81 18.49
C ALA A 39 -28.30 -3.21 18.22
N VAL A 40 -27.39 -3.26 19.20
CA VAL A 40 -26.01 -2.79 19.04
C VAL A 40 -25.24 -3.65 18.05
N VAL A 41 -25.32 -4.98 18.16
CA VAL A 41 -24.69 -5.91 17.21
C VAL A 41 -25.29 -5.74 15.81
N GLY A 42 -26.61 -5.58 15.71
CA GLY A 42 -27.29 -5.29 14.44
C GLY A 42 -26.88 -3.94 13.83
N GLY A 43 -26.67 -2.91 14.65
CA GLY A 43 -26.20 -1.59 14.20
C GLY A 43 -24.75 -1.62 13.68
N ILE A 44 -23.84 -2.28 14.39
CA ILE A 44 -22.46 -2.52 13.93
C ILE A 44 -22.48 -3.32 12.63
N ALA A 45 -23.40 -4.29 12.54
CA ALA A 45 -23.54 -5.07 11.34
C ALA A 45 -23.98 -4.19 10.14
N LEU A 46 -25.01 -3.37 10.31
CA LEU A 46 -25.49 -2.45 9.28
C LEU A 46 -24.39 -1.51 8.76
N LEU A 47 -23.54 -0.99 9.66
CA LEU A 47 -22.37 -0.17 9.28
C LEU A 47 -21.38 -0.95 8.40
N GLY A 48 -21.05 -2.19 8.77
CA GLY A 48 -20.20 -3.06 7.96
C GLY A 48 -20.78 -3.35 6.57
N LEU A 49 -22.11 -3.47 6.45
CA LEU A 49 -22.78 -3.60 5.15
C LEU A 49 -22.65 -2.34 4.29
N VAL A 50 -22.80 -1.16 4.90
CA VAL A 50 -22.65 0.13 4.21
C VAL A 50 -21.22 0.30 3.69
N GLU A 51 -20.21 0.03 4.52
CA GLU A 51 -18.79 0.08 4.10
C GLU A 51 -18.50 -0.92 2.97
N THR A 52 -19.08 -2.12 3.05
CA THR A 52 -18.97 -3.15 2.00
C THR A 52 -19.60 -2.66 0.67
N LEU A 53 -20.76 -2.01 0.73
CA LEU A 53 -21.43 -1.48 -0.47
C LEU A 53 -20.63 -0.38 -1.16
N LEU A 54 -19.93 0.44 -0.39
CA LEU A 54 -19.14 1.57 -0.91
C LEU A 54 -17.80 1.13 -1.52
N THR A 55 -17.23 0.00 -1.09
CA THR A 55 -15.81 -0.34 -1.38
C THR A 55 -15.64 -1.44 -2.44
N SER A 56 -16.57 -1.54 -3.41
CA SER A 56 -16.52 -2.53 -4.50
C SER A 56 -15.23 -2.43 -5.32
N SER A 57 -14.26 -3.34 -5.08
CA SER A 57 -13.06 -3.50 -5.92
C SER A 57 -13.17 -4.73 -6.83
N GLU A 58 -12.71 -4.60 -8.08
CA GLU A 58 -12.93 -5.56 -9.17
C GLU A 58 -12.21 -6.91 -8.98
N GLY A 59 -11.14 -6.98 -8.18
CA GLY A 59 -10.24 -8.15 -8.13
C GLY A 59 -10.67 -9.31 -7.22
N LYS A 60 -11.57 -9.11 -6.26
CA LYS A 60 -12.07 -10.15 -5.32
C LYS A 60 -13.60 -10.21 -5.26
N ARG A 61 -14.23 -9.89 -6.40
CA ARG A 61 -15.68 -9.67 -6.52
C ARG A 61 -16.53 -10.84 -6.01
N LEU A 62 -16.11 -12.08 -6.26
CA LEU A 62 -16.87 -13.27 -5.86
C LEU A 62 -16.85 -13.50 -4.33
N GLN A 63 -15.67 -13.50 -3.70
CA GLN A 63 -15.54 -13.69 -2.25
C GLN A 63 -16.26 -12.58 -1.47
N PHE A 64 -16.15 -11.34 -1.95
CA PHE A 64 -16.83 -10.20 -1.36
C PHE A 64 -18.35 -10.28 -1.50
N ASN A 65 -18.85 -10.69 -2.67
CA ASN A 65 -20.28 -10.88 -2.89
C ASN A 65 -20.86 -12.03 -2.06
N VAL A 66 -20.12 -13.13 -1.89
CA VAL A 66 -20.53 -14.25 -1.02
C VAL A 66 -20.64 -13.78 0.43
N LEU A 67 -19.65 -13.03 0.92
CA LEU A 67 -19.62 -12.53 2.29
C LEU A 67 -20.71 -11.49 2.56
N LYS A 68 -20.92 -10.57 1.60
CA LYS A 68 -22.02 -9.60 1.61
C LYS A 68 -23.39 -10.29 1.64
N THR A 69 -23.58 -11.34 0.85
CA THR A 69 -24.85 -12.08 0.78
C THR A 69 -25.10 -12.85 2.07
N ALA A 70 -24.09 -13.53 2.61
CA ALA A 70 -24.17 -14.22 3.90
C ALA A 70 -24.54 -13.26 5.03
N PHE A 71 -23.99 -12.05 5.01
CA PHE A 71 -24.28 -11.02 6.00
C PHE A 71 -25.70 -10.46 5.91
N ILE A 72 -26.18 -10.15 4.69
CA ILE A 72 -27.56 -9.70 4.46
C ILE A 72 -28.55 -10.77 4.93
N LEU A 73 -28.27 -12.04 4.61
CA LEU A 73 -29.11 -13.16 5.02
C LEU A 73 -29.16 -13.30 6.55
N GLN A 74 -28.01 -13.22 7.22
CA GLN A 74 -27.94 -13.27 8.69
C GLN A 74 -28.68 -12.10 9.36
N PHE A 75 -28.52 -10.88 8.85
CA PHE A 75 -29.22 -9.71 9.37
C PHE A 75 -30.74 -9.83 9.15
N GLY A 76 -31.16 -10.33 7.98
CA GLY A 76 -32.57 -10.60 7.70
C GLY A 76 -33.19 -11.61 8.67
N LEU A 77 -32.50 -12.73 8.94
CA LEU A 77 -32.93 -13.73 9.91
C LEU A 77 -33.03 -13.16 11.34
N LEU A 78 -32.10 -12.28 11.72
CA LEU A 78 -32.14 -11.57 13.00
C LEU A 78 -33.37 -10.67 13.13
N VAL A 79 -33.67 -9.89 12.08
CA VAL A 79 -34.84 -8.99 12.04
C VAL A 79 -36.14 -9.77 12.10
N VAL A 80 -36.28 -10.84 11.31
CA VAL A 80 -37.48 -11.70 11.32
C VAL A 80 -37.70 -12.30 12.71
N ARG A 81 -36.64 -12.76 13.38
CA ARG A 81 -36.74 -13.28 14.74
C ARG A 81 -37.14 -12.18 15.74
N ALA A 82 -36.54 -11.00 15.67
CA ALA A 82 -36.88 -9.87 16.53
C ALA A 82 -38.37 -9.49 16.37
N LEU A 83 -38.86 -9.40 15.13
CA LEU A 83 -40.27 -9.14 14.84
C LEU A 83 -41.18 -10.24 15.38
N ASN A 84 -40.80 -11.51 15.24
CA ASN A 84 -41.59 -12.61 15.77
C ASN A 84 -41.70 -12.57 17.31
N THR A 85 -40.61 -12.23 17.99
CA THR A 85 -40.61 -12.05 19.46
C THR A 85 -41.45 -10.84 19.90
N THR A 86 -41.45 -9.75 19.13
CA THR A 86 -42.21 -8.53 19.47
C THR A 86 -43.71 -8.67 19.18
N TYR A 87 -44.09 -9.35 18.09
CA TYR A 87 -45.48 -9.37 17.60
C TYR A 87 -46.17 -10.74 17.74
N GLY A 88 -45.48 -11.79 18.22
CA GLY A 88 -46.08 -13.09 18.53
C GLY A 88 -46.69 -13.83 17.34
N LEU A 89 -46.20 -13.56 16.12
CA LEU A 89 -46.81 -14.00 14.86
C LEU A 89 -46.70 -15.51 14.58
N LEU A 90 -45.82 -16.23 15.28
CA LEU A 90 -45.73 -17.69 15.29
C LEU A 90 -45.79 -18.18 16.73
N THR A 91 -46.78 -19.04 17.01
CA THR A 91 -47.01 -19.68 18.31
C THR A 91 -45.81 -20.54 18.73
N SER A 92 -44.97 -20.03 19.61
CA SER A 92 -44.27 -20.85 20.60
C SER A 92 -44.08 -20.04 21.89
N ILE A 93 -44.30 -20.75 23.00
CA ILE A 93 -44.56 -20.23 24.33
C ILE A 93 -43.27 -19.67 24.95
N ILE A 94 -43.38 -18.44 25.46
CA ILE A 94 -42.30 -17.50 25.83
C ILE A 94 -41.51 -17.85 27.12
N TYR A 95 -41.65 -19.06 27.69
CA TYR A 95 -41.06 -19.38 29.02
C TYR A 95 -40.22 -20.67 29.13
N GLN A 96 -39.92 -21.36 28.02
CA GLN A 96 -38.85 -22.34 28.00
C GLN A 96 -37.89 -21.95 26.88
N GLU A 97 -36.92 -21.09 27.18
CA GLU A 97 -35.75 -21.04 26.33
C GLU A 97 -34.96 -22.33 26.57
N ASP A 98 -35.15 -23.31 25.70
CA ASP A 98 -34.27 -24.48 25.68
C ASP A 98 -32.83 -24.01 25.45
N VAL A 99 -31.88 -24.67 26.12
CA VAL A 99 -30.43 -24.43 26.00
C VAL A 99 -29.99 -24.32 24.53
N LEU A 100 -30.66 -25.06 23.65
CA LEU A 100 -30.46 -25.05 22.21
C LEU A 100 -30.66 -23.66 21.58
N GLU A 101 -31.70 -22.92 21.96
CA GLU A 101 -31.96 -21.59 21.40
C GLU A 101 -30.91 -20.56 21.84
N ALA A 102 -30.46 -20.65 23.09
CA ALA A 102 -29.39 -19.80 23.62
C ALA A 102 -28.05 -20.08 22.91
N VAL A 103 -27.72 -21.36 22.70
CA VAL A 103 -26.52 -21.78 21.97
C VAL A 103 -26.56 -21.29 20.52
N LEU A 104 -27.69 -21.45 19.82
CA LEU A 104 -27.85 -20.96 18.45
C LEU A 104 -27.68 -19.44 18.34
N ARG A 105 -28.10 -18.67 19.34
CA ARG A 105 -27.88 -17.21 19.36
C ARG A 105 -26.41 -16.84 19.53
N CYS A 106 -25.72 -17.48 20.46
CA CYS A 106 -24.28 -17.27 20.64
C CYS A 106 -23.50 -17.65 19.36
N MET A 107 -23.92 -18.71 18.67
CA MET A 107 -23.35 -19.11 17.38
C MET A 107 -23.61 -18.07 16.29
N VAL A 108 -24.83 -17.54 16.17
CA VAL A 108 -25.14 -16.50 15.19
C VAL A 108 -24.35 -15.22 15.48
N MET A 109 -24.35 -14.74 16.73
CA MET A 109 -23.57 -13.56 17.14
C MET A 109 -22.07 -13.73 16.88
N GLY A 110 -21.51 -14.89 17.22
CA GLY A 110 -20.12 -15.22 16.95
C GLY A 110 -19.81 -15.26 15.45
N SER A 111 -20.70 -15.87 14.65
CA SER A 111 -20.52 -15.95 13.20
C SER A 111 -20.58 -14.58 12.52
N THR A 112 -21.48 -13.70 12.97
CA THR A 112 -21.59 -12.33 12.43
C THR A 112 -20.36 -11.50 12.78
N LEU A 113 -19.81 -11.66 14.00
CA LEU A 113 -18.55 -11.01 14.39
C LEU A 113 -17.37 -11.48 13.55
N LEU A 114 -17.25 -12.79 13.30
CA LEU A 114 -16.18 -13.35 12.47
C LEU A 114 -16.29 -12.88 11.01
N ILE A 115 -17.51 -12.80 10.47
CA ILE A 115 -17.77 -12.25 9.13
C ILE A 115 -17.35 -10.78 9.08
N PHE A 116 -17.73 -9.99 10.08
CA PHE A 116 -17.35 -8.58 10.15
C PHE A 116 -15.83 -8.39 10.18
N ILE A 117 -15.12 -9.15 11.02
CA ILE A 117 -13.65 -9.12 11.09
C ILE A 117 -13.04 -9.52 9.74
N SER A 118 -13.59 -10.55 9.08
CA SER A 118 -13.11 -11.04 7.79
C SER A 118 -13.29 -10.00 6.68
N ILE A 119 -14.44 -9.31 6.64
CA ILE A 119 -14.69 -8.20 5.71
C ILE A 119 -13.67 -7.09 5.93
N ASN A 120 -13.51 -6.63 7.18
CA ASN A 120 -12.60 -5.55 7.53
C ASN A 120 -11.16 -5.88 7.15
N ASN A 121 -10.71 -7.12 7.38
CA ASN A 121 -9.37 -7.56 7.02
C ASN A 121 -9.16 -7.50 5.49
N ILE A 122 -10.13 -7.97 4.69
CA ILE A 122 -10.07 -7.92 3.23
C ILE A 122 -10.06 -6.46 2.72
N LEU A 123 -10.89 -5.60 3.31
CA LEU A 123 -10.94 -4.18 2.97
C LEU A 123 -9.62 -3.48 3.29
N PHE A 124 -9.06 -3.76 4.47
CA PHE A 124 -7.78 -3.21 4.90
C PHE A 124 -6.64 -3.60 3.96
N GLU A 125 -6.55 -4.88 3.58
CA GLU A 125 -5.59 -5.37 2.58
C GLU A 125 -5.73 -4.67 1.23
N ASN A 126 -6.96 -4.44 0.76
CA ASN A 126 -7.18 -3.74 -0.52
C ASN A 126 -6.73 -2.27 -0.45
N VAL A 127 -7.06 -1.57 0.64
CA VAL A 127 -6.65 -0.17 0.86
C VAL A 127 -5.12 -0.08 0.93
N LEU A 128 -4.48 -0.95 1.71
CA LEU A 128 -3.02 -1.01 1.78
C LEU A 128 -2.38 -1.31 0.42
N GLY A 129 -2.98 -2.21 -0.35
CA GLY A 129 -2.52 -2.53 -1.71
C GLY A 129 -2.60 -1.33 -2.66
N LEU A 130 -3.66 -0.52 -2.57
CA LEU A 130 -3.80 0.70 -3.37
C LEU A 130 -2.77 1.76 -2.98
N GLU A 131 -2.57 1.98 -1.68
CA GLU A 131 -1.56 2.94 -1.20
C GLU A 131 -0.15 2.53 -1.62
N ARG A 132 0.19 1.23 -1.56
CA ARG A 132 1.47 0.72 -2.10
C ARG A 132 1.62 0.99 -3.59
N LYS A 133 0.58 0.70 -4.39
CA LYS A 133 0.61 0.96 -5.84
C LYS A 133 0.78 2.43 -6.17
N LYS A 134 0.05 3.32 -5.50
CA LYS A 134 0.19 4.78 -5.67
C LYS A 134 1.60 5.24 -5.32
N ALA A 135 2.19 4.66 -4.28
CA ALA A 135 3.52 5.02 -3.85
C ALA A 135 4.58 4.65 -4.89
N ILE A 136 4.52 3.44 -5.45
CA ILE A 136 5.38 2.97 -6.55
C ILE A 136 5.17 3.83 -7.82
N ASP A 137 3.93 4.17 -8.16
CA ASP A 137 3.63 5.02 -9.32
C ASP A 137 4.18 6.44 -9.13
N SER A 138 4.10 7.00 -7.93
CA SER A 138 4.69 8.31 -7.62
C SER A 138 6.22 8.30 -7.75
N GLU A 139 6.86 7.20 -7.32
CA GLU A 139 8.30 7.00 -7.44
C GLU A 139 8.72 6.99 -8.92
N LEU A 140 8.07 6.17 -9.74
CA LEU A 140 8.37 6.09 -11.18
C LEU A 140 8.15 7.43 -11.89
N LYS A 141 7.10 8.16 -11.54
CA LYS A 141 6.82 9.50 -12.09
C LYS A 141 7.90 10.51 -11.72
N MET A 142 8.38 10.48 -10.48
CA MET A 142 9.46 11.36 -10.02
C MET A 142 10.76 11.06 -10.78
N LEU A 143 11.17 9.79 -10.86
CA LEU A 143 12.38 9.38 -11.58
C LEU A 143 12.28 9.73 -13.07
N SER A 144 11.13 9.48 -13.70
CA SER A 144 10.87 9.86 -15.09
C SER A 144 10.95 11.37 -15.31
N SER A 145 10.45 12.17 -14.37
CA SER A 145 10.51 13.64 -14.44
C SER A 145 11.95 14.16 -14.32
N LEU A 146 12.74 13.60 -13.41
CA LEU A 146 14.17 13.92 -13.27
C LEU A 146 14.94 13.58 -14.55
N ASN A 147 14.68 12.41 -15.12
CA ASN A 147 15.29 12.01 -16.37
C ASN A 147 14.87 12.92 -17.54
N ALA A 148 13.58 13.27 -17.65
CA ALA A 148 13.09 14.17 -18.68
C ALA A 148 13.71 15.58 -18.60
N LEU A 149 13.97 16.08 -17.38
CA LEU A 149 14.68 17.34 -17.18
C LEU A 149 16.13 17.28 -17.65
N ALA A 150 16.82 16.16 -17.38
CA ALA A 150 18.18 15.95 -17.88
C ALA A 150 18.21 15.86 -19.41
N MET A 151 17.28 15.10 -20.00
CA MET A 151 17.11 14.98 -21.45
C MET A 151 16.74 16.30 -22.14
N ALA A 152 16.10 17.24 -21.45
CA ALA A 152 15.80 18.54 -22.06
C ALA A 152 17.07 19.34 -22.38
N ARG A 153 18.18 19.07 -21.68
CA ARG A 153 19.49 19.66 -21.95
C ARG A 153 20.44 18.70 -22.67
N ASP A 154 20.27 17.40 -22.58
CA ASP A 154 21.14 16.47 -23.28
C ASP A 154 20.60 16.13 -24.69
N HIS A 155 21.49 15.94 -25.66
CA HIS A 155 21.09 15.46 -26.99
C HIS A 155 20.85 13.94 -27.04
N GLU A 156 21.05 13.25 -25.92
CA GLU A 156 20.75 11.83 -25.83
C GLU A 156 19.25 11.57 -26.04
N THR A 157 18.95 10.84 -27.10
CA THR A 157 17.58 10.46 -27.43
C THR A 157 17.02 9.51 -26.38
N GLY A 158 15.70 9.51 -26.16
CA GLY A 158 15.06 8.55 -25.26
C GLY A 158 15.32 7.09 -25.63
N ALA A 159 15.62 6.82 -26.91
CA ALA A 159 16.03 5.50 -27.38
C ALA A 159 17.39 5.08 -26.82
N HIS A 160 18.37 5.99 -26.72
CA HIS A 160 19.67 5.68 -26.13
C HIS A 160 19.54 5.30 -24.66
N ILE A 161 18.75 6.06 -23.89
CA ILE A 161 18.49 5.78 -22.49
C ILE A 161 17.81 4.42 -22.32
N ALA A 162 16.76 4.15 -23.11
CA ALA A 162 16.08 2.86 -23.09
C ALA A 162 17.03 1.70 -23.43
N HIS A 163 17.92 1.87 -24.42
CA HIS A 163 18.94 0.87 -24.75
C HIS A 163 19.91 0.64 -23.58
N THR A 164 20.38 1.71 -22.92
CA THR A 164 21.28 1.61 -21.76
C THR A 164 20.65 0.81 -20.63
N GLN A 165 19.36 1.05 -20.33
CA GLN A 165 18.62 0.26 -19.34
C GLN A 165 18.58 -1.23 -19.72
N GLU A 166 18.22 -1.53 -20.97
CA GLU A 166 18.15 -2.90 -21.47
C GLU A 166 19.51 -3.60 -21.47
N TYR A 167 20.59 -2.89 -21.83
CA TYR A 167 21.94 -3.41 -21.74
C TYR A 167 22.33 -3.76 -20.31
N VAL A 168 22.06 -2.89 -19.35
CA VAL A 168 22.34 -3.13 -17.92
C VAL A 168 21.61 -4.40 -17.45
N ARG A 169 20.32 -4.55 -17.77
CA ARG A 169 19.54 -5.72 -17.39
C ARG A 169 20.03 -7.00 -18.06
N CYS A 170 20.33 -6.97 -19.36
CA CYS A 170 20.85 -8.14 -20.07
C CYS A 170 22.22 -8.58 -19.53
N LEU A 171 23.12 -7.64 -19.26
CA LEU A 171 24.45 -7.93 -18.71
C LEU A 171 24.34 -8.50 -17.30
N ALA A 172 23.55 -7.88 -16.43
CA ALA A 172 23.35 -8.34 -15.06
C ALA A 172 22.77 -9.76 -15.01
N ASN A 173 21.76 -10.06 -15.83
CA ASN A 173 21.20 -11.40 -15.95
C ASN A 173 22.21 -12.41 -16.50
N ARG A 174 23.06 -11.99 -17.45
CA ARG A 174 24.11 -12.86 -17.99
C ARG A 174 25.14 -13.21 -16.92
N ILE A 175 25.60 -12.25 -16.14
CA ILE A 175 26.56 -12.46 -15.04
C ILE A 175 25.94 -13.38 -13.98
N LYS A 176 24.69 -13.11 -13.59
CA LYS A 176 23.93 -13.98 -12.67
C LYS A 176 23.86 -15.43 -13.15
N SER A 177 23.60 -15.64 -14.45
CA SER A 177 23.53 -16.99 -15.05
C SER A 177 24.85 -17.77 -15.04
N GLN A 178 25.98 -17.08 -14.84
CA GLN A 178 27.31 -17.68 -14.76
C GLN A 178 27.67 -18.15 -13.34
N GLY A 179 26.80 -17.91 -12.35
CA GLY A 179 27.01 -18.32 -10.96
C GLY A 179 27.88 -17.37 -10.12
N ASN A 180 28.24 -16.20 -10.67
CA ASN A 180 28.94 -15.15 -9.93
C ASN A 180 27.92 -14.26 -9.19
N ASP A 181 28.27 -13.84 -7.96
CA ASP A 181 27.63 -12.77 -7.19
C ASP A 181 26.09 -12.87 -7.08
N VAL A 182 25.59 -14.09 -6.85
CA VAL A 182 24.15 -14.41 -6.86
C VAL A 182 23.36 -13.67 -5.78
N GLU A 183 24.00 -13.29 -4.66
CA GLU A 183 23.37 -12.47 -3.62
C GLU A 183 23.25 -10.99 -4.04
N GLU A 184 24.28 -10.42 -4.67
CA GLU A 184 24.27 -9.01 -5.12
C GLU A 184 23.40 -8.82 -6.38
N LEU A 185 23.30 -9.84 -7.24
CA LEU A 185 22.50 -9.83 -8.47
C LEU A 185 21.13 -10.52 -8.29
N SER A 186 20.47 -10.25 -7.17
CA SER A 186 19.06 -10.65 -6.99
C SER A 186 18.16 -10.00 -8.06
N ASP A 187 17.01 -10.60 -8.38
CA ASP A 187 16.09 -9.99 -9.38
C ASP A 187 15.64 -8.59 -8.95
N TYR A 188 15.53 -8.35 -7.65
CA TYR A 188 15.26 -7.05 -7.07
C TYR A 188 16.39 -6.03 -7.34
N ALA A 189 17.64 -6.43 -7.15
CA ALA A 189 18.79 -5.58 -7.43
C ALA A 189 18.92 -5.25 -8.93
N ILE A 190 18.71 -6.23 -9.80
CA ILE A 190 18.74 -6.04 -11.26
C ILE A 190 17.65 -5.05 -11.70
N GLU A 191 16.45 -5.15 -11.13
CA GLU A 191 15.36 -4.21 -11.41
C GLU A 191 15.70 -2.79 -10.92
N ASN A 192 16.35 -2.66 -9.75
CA ASN A 192 16.81 -1.36 -9.27
C ASN A 192 17.91 -0.77 -10.16
N MET A 193 18.87 -1.59 -10.63
CA MET A 193 19.87 -1.18 -11.63
C MET A 193 19.22 -0.67 -12.92
N TYR A 194 18.21 -1.40 -13.41
CA TYR A 194 17.46 -1.02 -14.61
C TYR A 194 16.76 0.33 -14.45
N LYS A 195 16.13 0.58 -13.30
CA LYS A 195 15.46 1.85 -12.99
C LYS A 195 16.42 2.99 -12.70
N ALA A 196 17.59 2.70 -12.14
CA ALA A 196 18.62 3.69 -11.80
C ALA A 196 19.44 4.13 -13.01
N ALA A 197 19.65 3.23 -13.99
CA ALA A 197 20.52 3.48 -15.14
C ALA A 197 20.22 4.80 -15.92
N PRO A 198 18.98 5.25 -16.14
CA PRO A 198 18.70 6.54 -16.78
C PRO A 198 19.24 7.75 -16.01
N LEU A 199 19.32 7.62 -14.68
CA LEU A 199 19.62 8.74 -13.80
C LEU A 199 21.10 9.10 -13.79
N HIS A 200 21.98 8.25 -14.33
CA HIS A 200 23.44 8.48 -14.34
C HIS A 200 23.84 9.80 -15.04
N GLY A 201 22.99 10.27 -15.96
CA GLY A 201 23.20 11.51 -16.72
C GLY A 201 22.58 12.74 -16.07
N VAL A 202 21.87 12.62 -14.94
CA VAL A 202 21.02 13.70 -14.41
C VAL A 202 21.81 14.97 -14.10
N GLY A 203 23.06 14.83 -13.63
CA GLY A 203 23.89 15.98 -13.29
C GLY A 203 24.48 16.74 -14.48
N LYS A 204 24.29 16.28 -15.74
CA LYS A 204 24.65 17.05 -16.93
C LYS A 204 23.90 18.40 -16.99
N VAL A 205 22.77 18.52 -16.29
CA VAL A 205 22.02 19.79 -16.13
C VAL A 205 22.84 20.92 -15.52
N GLY A 206 23.88 20.62 -14.74
CA GLY A 206 24.76 21.61 -14.14
C GLY A 206 26.02 21.92 -14.97
N ILE A 207 26.20 21.28 -16.13
CA ILE A 207 27.37 21.51 -16.99
C ILE A 207 27.13 22.72 -17.90
N PRO A 208 28.11 23.63 -18.06
CA PRO A 208 28.02 24.76 -18.98
C PRO A 208 27.81 24.33 -20.44
N ASP A 209 26.94 25.03 -21.17
CA ASP A 209 26.60 24.75 -22.58
C ASP A 209 27.83 24.61 -23.48
N GLY A 210 28.80 25.53 -23.33
CA GLY A 210 30.01 25.56 -24.15
C GLY A 210 30.90 24.33 -23.99
N ILE A 211 30.75 23.60 -22.87
CA ILE A 211 31.45 22.33 -22.61
C ILE A 211 30.55 21.15 -23.00
N LEU A 212 29.27 21.20 -22.64
CA LEU A 212 28.29 20.13 -22.91
C LEU A 212 28.09 19.89 -24.41
N TYR A 213 28.01 20.95 -25.21
CA TYR A 213 27.75 20.90 -26.65
C TYR A 213 29.00 21.13 -27.51
N LYS A 214 30.20 21.04 -26.93
CA LYS A 214 31.44 21.28 -27.67
C LYS A 214 31.59 20.27 -28.80
N ARG A 215 31.62 20.76 -30.05
CA ARG A 215 31.90 19.95 -31.24
C ARG A 215 33.40 19.70 -31.33
N GLY A 216 33.89 18.65 -30.66
CA GLY A 216 35.30 18.26 -30.67
C GLY A 216 35.76 17.68 -29.33
N SER A 217 37.05 17.33 -29.24
CA SER A 217 37.61 16.81 -27.99
C SER A 217 37.65 17.90 -26.90
N LEU A 218 37.29 17.53 -25.67
CA LEU A 218 37.47 18.39 -24.50
C LEU A 218 38.95 18.50 -24.13
N THR A 219 39.39 19.71 -23.79
CA THR A 219 40.66 20.00 -23.11
C THR A 219 40.70 19.33 -21.73
N GLU A 220 41.85 19.29 -21.09
CA GLU A 220 41.98 18.68 -19.75
C GLU A 220 41.11 19.42 -18.71
N GLU A 221 41.10 20.74 -18.76
CA GLU A 221 40.30 21.61 -17.90
C GLU A 221 38.81 21.42 -18.15
N GLU A 222 38.37 21.41 -19.40
CA GLU A 222 36.97 21.14 -19.76
C GLU A 222 36.54 19.73 -19.36
N ARG A 223 37.43 18.74 -19.46
CA ARG A 223 37.15 17.37 -19.02
C ARG A 223 37.01 17.27 -17.50
N ARG A 224 37.80 18.03 -16.74
CA ARG A 224 37.63 18.14 -15.28
C ARG A 224 36.27 18.74 -14.93
N VAL A 225 35.84 19.78 -15.65
CA VAL A 225 34.49 20.35 -15.46
C VAL A 225 33.42 19.34 -15.87
N MET A 226 33.55 18.67 -17.01
CA MET A 226 32.60 17.63 -17.44
C MET A 226 32.46 16.52 -16.40
N LYS A 227 33.56 16.05 -15.78
CA LYS A 227 33.51 15.04 -14.71
C LYS A 227 32.69 15.46 -13.49
N THR A 228 32.45 16.76 -13.26
CA THR A 228 31.62 17.20 -12.14
C THR A 228 30.15 16.83 -12.30
N HIS A 229 29.69 16.41 -13.49
CA HIS A 229 28.29 16.01 -13.69
C HIS A 229 27.88 14.88 -12.74
N THR A 230 28.77 13.94 -12.40
CA THR A 230 28.46 12.86 -11.46
C THR A 230 28.27 13.39 -10.04
N LEU A 231 29.09 14.36 -9.59
CA LEU A 231 28.94 15.00 -8.27
C LEU A 231 27.67 15.85 -8.20
N ILE A 232 27.33 16.53 -9.29
CA ILE A 232 26.07 17.29 -9.40
C ILE A 232 24.88 16.32 -9.35
N GLY A 233 24.98 15.19 -10.07
CA GLY A 233 23.96 14.13 -10.07
C GLY A 233 23.75 13.55 -8.68
N GLU A 234 24.83 13.15 -8.00
CA GLU A 234 24.82 12.67 -6.62
C GLU A 234 24.14 13.67 -5.68
N ASN A 235 24.46 14.96 -5.76
CA ASN A 235 23.85 15.99 -4.91
C ASN A 235 22.34 16.15 -5.17
N VAL A 236 21.91 16.10 -6.43
CA VAL A 236 20.49 16.18 -6.81
C VAL A 236 19.74 14.95 -6.27
N LEU A 237 20.31 13.76 -6.47
CA LEU A 237 19.74 12.49 -6.02
C LEU A 237 19.70 12.39 -4.49
N ALA A 238 20.74 12.85 -3.79
CA ALA A 238 20.77 12.91 -2.33
C ALA A 238 19.72 13.88 -1.77
N SER A 239 19.52 15.03 -2.42
CA SER A 239 18.45 15.98 -2.07
C SER A 239 17.07 15.34 -2.26
N ALA A 240 16.83 14.68 -3.39
CA ALA A 240 15.61 13.93 -3.65
C ALA A 240 15.37 12.84 -2.59
N LYS A 241 16.40 12.08 -2.21
CA LYS A 241 16.34 11.07 -1.15
C LYS A 241 15.93 11.65 0.20
N SER A 242 16.44 12.83 0.55
CA SER A 242 16.11 13.49 1.83
C SER A 242 14.64 13.87 1.97
N GLN A 243 13.95 14.07 0.84
CA GLN A 243 12.54 14.45 0.80
C GLN A 243 11.60 13.24 0.79
N LEU A 244 12.15 12.03 0.57
CA LEU A 244 11.38 10.80 0.50
C LEU A 244 11.24 10.13 1.88
N PRO A 245 10.03 9.70 2.27
CA PRO A 245 9.84 8.88 3.47
C PRO A 245 10.62 7.55 3.36
N ASN A 246 11.03 6.98 4.51
CA ASN A 246 11.94 5.82 4.62
C ASN A 246 11.52 4.54 3.86
N LEU A 247 10.32 4.49 3.26
CA LEU A 247 9.71 3.28 2.71
C LEU A 247 9.60 3.26 1.17
N LEU A 248 10.06 4.30 0.46
CA LEU A 248 9.86 4.43 -1.00
C LEU A 248 11.14 4.79 -1.74
N GLY A 249 11.46 4.04 -2.79
CA GLY A 249 12.45 4.38 -3.83
C GLY A 249 13.89 4.66 -3.41
N ARG A 250 14.24 4.52 -2.13
CA ARG A 250 15.59 4.81 -1.64
C ARG A 250 16.63 3.91 -2.29
N ASP A 251 16.31 2.64 -2.47
CA ASP A 251 17.24 1.67 -3.05
C ASP A 251 17.58 2.01 -4.51
N VAL A 252 16.61 2.52 -5.29
CA VAL A 252 16.86 2.95 -6.67
C VAL A 252 17.71 4.21 -6.71
N ILE A 253 17.44 5.17 -5.82
CA ILE A 253 18.23 6.41 -5.74
C ILE A 253 19.64 6.14 -5.22
N ASP A 254 19.78 5.25 -4.25
CA ASP A 254 21.08 4.80 -3.73
C ASP A 254 21.88 4.09 -4.81
N MET A 255 21.23 3.21 -5.57
CA MET A 255 21.86 2.57 -6.72
C MET A 255 22.31 3.60 -7.76
N ALA A 256 21.50 4.63 -8.02
CA ALA A 256 21.87 5.70 -8.95
C ALA A 256 23.07 6.52 -8.44
N ILE A 257 23.12 6.83 -7.15
CA ILE A 257 24.25 7.51 -6.51
C ILE A 257 25.52 6.66 -6.61
N ASP A 258 25.42 5.36 -6.37
CA ASP A 258 26.56 4.45 -6.43
C ASP A 258 27.08 4.31 -7.86
N ILE A 259 26.17 4.27 -8.85
CA ILE A 259 26.51 4.34 -10.27
C ILE A 259 27.30 5.63 -10.55
N ASP A 260 26.78 6.81 -10.17
CA ASP A 260 27.43 8.10 -10.41
C ASP A 260 28.84 8.18 -9.79
N ARG A 261 28.98 7.70 -8.56
CA ARG A 261 30.28 7.62 -7.86
C ARG A 261 31.25 6.70 -8.59
N TRP A 262 30.78 5.54 -9.03
CA TRP A 262 31.61 4.61 -9.78
C TRP A 262 32.10 5.23 -11.09
N PHE A 263 31.20 5.90 -11.83
CA PHE A 263 31.52 6.63 -13.06
C PHE A 263 32.55 7.74 -12.82
N PHE A 264 32.42 8.51 -11.72
CA PHE A 264 33.38 9.54 -11.35
C PHE A 264 34.81 9.00 -11.18
N GLN A 265 34.93 7.83 -10.53
CA GLN A 265 36.21 7.21 -10.21
C GLN A 265 36.85 6.49 -11.41
N HIS A 266 36.06 5.80 -12.23
CA HIS A 266 36.57 4.84 -13.21
C HIS A 266 36.44 5.31 -14.67
N VAL A 267 35.51 6.20 -14.98
CA VAL A 267 35.26 6.62 -16.36
C VAL A 267 35.94 7.94 -16.64
N ILE A 268 37.21 7.84 -17.06
CA ILE A 268 38.06 8.98 -17.45
C ILE A 268 37.85 9.39 -18.92
N HIS A 269 37.25 8.53 -19.75
CA HIS A 269 37.35 8.62 -21.22
C HIS A 269 36.04 8.66 -22.01
N ALA A 270 34.85 8.53 -21.40
CA ALA A 270 33.61 8.33 -22.16
C ALA A 270 32.94 9.63 -22.69
N VAL A 271 33.70 10.66 -23.05
CA VAL A 271 33.16 11.84 -23.75
C VAL A 271 33.23 11.63 -25.27
N ARG A 272 32.77 10.47 -25.73
CA ARG A 272 32.45 10.22 -27.14
C ARG A 272 31.26 9.26 -27.19
N TRP A 273 30.06 9.81 -27.07
CA TRP A 273 28.83 9.16 -27.48
C TRP A 273 28.15 9.99 -28.57
N CYS A 274 28.80 10.07 -29.73
CA CYS A 274 28.15 10.13 -31.05
C CYS A 274 29.21 9.91 -32.14
N PRO A 275 29.05 8.92 -33.05
CA PRO A 275 29.77 8.93 -34.31
C PRO A 275 29.20 10.03 -35.23
N ALA A 276 30.10 10.54 -36.07
CA ALA A 276 29.95 11.54 -37.15
C ALA A 276 28.55 11.81 -37.71
#